data_AF-A0A0L0N0T9-F1
#
_entry.id   AF-A0A0L0N0T9-F1
#
_cell.length_a   1.000
_cell.length_b   1.000
_cell.length_c   1.000
_cell.angle_alpha   90.00
_cell.angle_beta   90.00
_cell.angle_gamma   90.00
#
_symmetry.space_group_name_H-M   'P 1'
#
loop_
_entity.id
_entity.type
_entity.pdbx_description
1 polymer ?
#
loop_
_entity_poly.entity_id
_entity_poly.type
_entity_poly.pdbx_seq_one_letter_code
_entity_poly.pdbx_strand_id
1 'polypeptide(L)'
;DICKPPFDIELRVQKFNETRFVAGTDIRIVSKRHPNLVVISTLPLQLQLRQLLAAMAASKASRVGEEIWKTRIDKVNAELVTLTYGTIVAQLCKDFESDYAEVNRQLDKMGYNIGLRLIEDYLAKSNTMKRCSNFRETADMIARVGFKIFLNITPQVTNWTNDNNQFSLVFDENPFADFVELPDDGRAQDELWYSNILCGVLRGALEMVQMQVEAHFISDVLRGNDTTEMRVSLIRYIDDELPPEDD
;
A
#
# COMPACT_ATOMS: atom_id res chain seq x y z
N ASP A 1 25.43 -33.81 19.96
CA ASP A 1 24.43 -34.23 18.96
C ASP A 1 23.03 -33.99 19.47
N ILE A 2 22.46 -32.86 19.06
CA ILE A 2 21.11 -32.41 19.38
C ILE A 2 20.29 -32.63 18.10
N CYS A 3 19.32 -33.54 18.17
CA CYS A 3 18.29 -33.74 17.16
C CYS A 3 16.91 -33.55 17.81
N LYS A 4 16.08 -32.75 17.12
CA LYS A 4 14.68 -32.32 17.34
C LYS A 4 13.69 -33.44 17.75
N PRO A 5 12.38 -33.14 17.96
CA PRO A 5 11.70 -32.12 18.79
C PRO A 5 10.67 -32.80 19.76
N PRO A 6 9.97 -32.05 20.64
CA PRO A 6 8.52 -31.94 20.44
C PRO A 6 7.91 -30.62 20.95
N PHE A 7 6.97 -30.03 20.22
CA PHE A 7 5.94 -29.15 20.79
C PHE A 7 4.66 -29.30 19.96
N ASP A 8 3.79 -30.19 20.42
CA ASP A 8 2.38 -30.26 20.04
C ASP A 8 1.65 -29.07 20.68
N ILE A 9 0.97 -28.26 19.87
CA ILE A 9 -0.02 -27.28 20.35
C ILE A 9 -1.39 -27.81 19.95
N GLU A 10 -2.03 -28.46 20.91
CA GLU A 10 -3.39 -28.99 20.82
C GLU A 10 -4.39 -27.83 21.01
N LEU A 11 -4.89 -27.26 19.91
CA LEU A 11 -5.94 -26.23 19.94
C LEU A 11 -7.31 -26.88 20.08
N ARG A 12 -7.81 -26.88 21.32
CA ARG A 12 -9.13 -27.34 21.73
C ARG A 12 -10.23 -26.43 21.17
N VAL A 13 -10.96 -26.93 20.18
CA VAL A 13 -12.18 -26.29 19.65
C VAL A 13 -13.28 -26.32 20.71
N GLN A 14 -13.60 -25.16 21.31
CA GLN A 14 -14.82 -24.99 22.10
C GLN A 14 -15.92 -24.37 21.22
N LYS A 15 -16.94 -25.18 20.93
CA LYS A 15 -18.27 -24.71 20.53
C LYS A 15 -18.88 -23.92 21.68
N PHE A 16 -19.28 -22.67 21.45
CA PHE A 16 -20.22 -21.98 22.33
C PHE A 16 -21.46 -21.57 21.54
N ASN A 17 -22.57 -22.21 21.90
CA ASN A 17 -23.92 -21.98 21.42
C ASN A 17 -24.64 -21.17 22.51
N GLU A 18 -25.32 -20.11 22.09
CA GLU A 18 -26.44 -19.39 22.74
C GLU A 18 -26.34 -18.82 24.18
N THR A 19 -26.83 -17.57 24.24
CA THR A 19 -27.78 -16.95 25.20
C THR A 19 -27.30 -15.91 26.23
N ARG A 20 -27.96 -14.74 26.09
CA ARG A 20 -28.34 -13.70 27.07
C ARG A 20 -27.29 -12.64 27.45
N PHE A 21 -27.44 -11.48 26.81
CA PHE A 21 -27.36 -10.20 27.51
C PHE A 21 -28.77 -9.60 27.60
N VAL A 22 -29.15 -9.21 28.82
CA VAL A 22 -30.40 -8.53 29.15
C VAL A 22 -30.07 -7.06 29.31
N ALA A 23 -30.67 -6.22 28.47
CA ALA A 23 -30.84 -4.79 28.75
C ALA A 23 -32.14 -4.34 28.05
N GLY A 24 -33.14 -3.97 28.86
CA GLY A 24 -34.14 -2.99 28.44
C GLY A 24 -33.42 -1.68 28.12
N THR A 25 -33.87 -0.86 27.19
CA THR A 25 -35.24 -0.43 26.92
C THR A 25 -35.31 -0.01 25.44
N ASP A 26 -36.42 -0.34 24.80
CA ASP A 26 -36.96 0.25 23.56
C ASP A 26 -36.03 0.51 22.37
N ILE A 27 -36.13 -0.35 21.35
CA ILE A 27 -36.58 0.02 19.99
C ILE A 27 -37.00 -1.28 19.27
N ARG A 28 -38.24 -1.29 18.76
CA ARG A 28 -38.84 -2.42 18.05
C ARG A 28 -38.18 -2.65 16.70
N ILE A 29 -37.48 -3.77 16.53
CA ILE A 29 -37.15 -4.32 15.21
C ILE A 29 -38.36 -5.10 14.71
N VAL A 30 -39.11 -4.53 13.77
CA VAL A 30 -40.07 -5.30 12.95
C VAL A 30 -39.34 -5.70 11.67
N SER A 31 -38.75 -6.90 11.67
CA SER A 31 -38.32 -7.57 10.45
C SER A 31 -39.56 -8.12 9.73
N LYS A 32 -40.04 -7.38 8.73
CA LYS A 32 -40.86 -7.94 7.65
C LYS A 32 -39.99 -8.05 6.40
N ARG A 33 -39.84 -9.29 5.96
CA ARG A 33 -39.20 -9.70 4.70
C ARG A 33 -39.75 -8.89 3.51
N HIS A 34 -38.83 -8.23 2.79
CA HIS A 34 -38.70 -7.98 1.33
C HIS A 34 -39.93 -7.60 0.47
N PRO A 35 -39.75 -7.02 -0.73
CA PRO A 35 -38.63 -6.23 -1.28
C PRO A 35 -39.14 -4.89 -1.89
N ASN A 36 -38.22 -4.01 -2.33
CA ASN A 36 -38.49 -2.82 -3.14
C ASN A 36 -39.12 -1.61 -2.42
N LEU A 37 -38.30 -0.85 -1.68
CA LEU A 37 -38.33 0.63 -1.68
C LEU A 37 -37.20 1.11 -0.75
N VAL A 38 -36.01 1.33 -1.31
CA VAL A 38 -35.11 2.33 -0.72
C VAL A 38 -35.33 3.58 -1.53
N VAL A 39 -35.88 4.57 -0.83
CA VAL A 39 -36.09 5.93 -1.29
C VAL A 39 -34.76 6.45 -1.80
N ILE A 40 -34.62 6.42 -3.12
CA ILE A 40 -33.68 7.24 -3.86
C ILE A 40 -34.08 8.68 -3.54
N SER A 41 -33.32 9.33 -2.67
CA SER A 41 -33.33 10.78 -2.63
C SER A 41 -33.03 11.26 -4.05
N THR A 42 -33.79 12.24 -4.48
CA THR A 42 -33.91 12.78 -5.84
C THR A 42 -32.63 13.45 -6.32
N LEU A 43 -31.55 12.68 -6.46
CA LEU A 43 -30.40 13.06 -7.25
C LEU A 43 -30.75 12.77 -8.72
N PRO A 44 -30.43 13.67 -9.66
CA PRO A 44 -30.85 13.54 -11.05
C PRO A 44 -30.33 12.22 -11.64
N LEU A 45 -31.12 11.56 -12.49
CA LEU A 45 -30.77 10.27 -13.13
C LEU A 45 -29.35 10.27 -13.77
N GLN A 46 -28.84 11.43 -14.17
CA GLN A 46 -27.46 11.59 -14.64
C GLN A 46 -26.39 11.33 -13.57
N LEU A 47 -26.64 11.70 -12.31
CA LEU A 47 -25.70 11.50 -11.21
C LEU A 47 -25.68 10.04 -10.75
N GLN A 48 -26.82 9.37 -10.76
CA GLN A 48 -26.88 7.92 -10.52
C GLN A 48 -26.25 7.13 -11.66
N LEU A 49 -26.43 7.54 -12.91
CA LEU A 49 -25.73 6.95 -14.05
C LEU A 49 -24.20 7.21 -13.95
N ARG A 50 -23.77 8.38 -13.47
CA ARG A 50 -22.35 8.66 -13.15
C ARG A 50 -21.82 7.82 -12.00
N GLN A 51 -22.60 7.60 -10.93
CA GLN A 51 -22.21 6.75 -9.80
C GLN A 51 -22.17 5.27 -10.19
N LEU A 52 -23.11 4.80 -11.03
CA LEU A 52 -23.09 3.45 -11.62
C LEU A 52 -21.96 3.28 -12.63
N LEU A 53 -21.65 4.30 -13.45
CA LEU A 53 -20.49 4.28 -14.34
C LEU A 53 -19.16 4.35 -13.57
N ALA A 54 -19.10 5.08 -12.46
CA ALA A 54 -17.94 5.12 -11.56
C ALA A 54 -17.75 3.78 -10.82
N ALA A 55 -18.84 3.11 -10.42
CA ALA A 55 -18.80 1.79 -9.80
C ALA A 55 -18.51 0.65 -10.80
N MET A 56 -18.95 0.79 -12.06
CA MET A 56 -18.60 -0.14 -13.16
C MET A 56 -17.22 0.14 -13.77
N ALA A 57 -16.62 1.29 -13.46
CA ALA A 57 -15.23 1.60 -13.73
C ALA A 57 -14.30 1.14 -12.57
N ALA A 58 -14.58 -0.04 -12.00
CA ALA A 58 -13.50 -0.83 -11.41
C ALA A 58 -12.51 -1.09 -12.56
N SER A 59 -11.48 -0.26 -12.65
CA SER A 59 -10.54 -0.28 -13.76
C SER A 59 -10.01 -1.71 -13.92
N LYS A 60 -9.71 -2.12 -15.15
CA LYS A 60 -9.12 -3.44 -15.43
C LYS A 60 -7.98 -3.77 -14.47
N ALA A 61 -7.17 -2.75 -14.11
CA ALA A 61 -6.12 -2.83 -13.11
C ALA A 61 -6.62 -3.20 -11.70
N SER A 62 -7.69 -2.57 -11.19
CA SER A 62 -8.27 -2.90 -9.87
C SER A 62 -8.71 -4.35 -9.77
N ARG A 63 -9.33 -4.89 -10.82
CA ARG A 63 -9.79 -6.28 -10.84
C ARG A 63 -8.63 -7.27 -10.91
N VAL A 64 -7.60 -6.95 -11.69
CA VAL A 64 -6.35 -7.73 -11.76
C VAL A 64 -5.64 -7.77 -10.40
N GLY A 65 -5.50 -6.62 -9.74
CA GLY A 65 -4.89 -6.54 -8.40
C GLY A 65 -5.64 -7.40 -7.38
N GLU A 66 -6.97 -7.36 -7.38
CA GLU A 66 -7.80 -8.15 -6.46
C GLU A 66 -7.72 -9.67 -6.74
N GLU A 67 -7.71 -10.09 -8.00
CA GLU A 67 -7.57 -11.51 -8.36
C GLU A 67 -6.21 -12.07 -7.95
N ILE A 68 -5.13 -11.32 -8.18
CA ILE A 68 -3.77 -11.75 -7.82
C ILE A 68 -3.64 -11.87 -6.30
N TRP A 69 -4.11 -10.86 -5.56
CA TRP A 69 -4.10 -10.90 -4.09
C TRP A 69 -4.85 -12.11 -3.51
N LYS A 70 -5.94 -12.53 -4.16
CA LYS A 70 -6.73 -13.68 -3.71
C LYS A 70 -6.12 -15.03 -4.06
N THR A 71 -5.43 -15.14 -5.20
CA THR A 71 -5.10 -16.45 -5.80
C THR A 71 -3.62 -16.77 -5.90
N ARG A 72 -2.74 -15.76 -5.89
CA ARG A 72 -1.32 -15.92 -6.29
C ARG A 72 -0.31 -15.37 -5.29
N ILE A 73 -0.76 -15.00 -4.09
CA ILE A 73 0.10 -14.44 -3.05
C ILE A 73 0.01 -15.33 -1.83
N ASP A 74 1.17 -15.82 -1.39
CA ASP A 74 1.33 -16.41 -0.08
C ASP A 74 1.21 -15.30 0.96
N LYS A 75 0.06 -15.27 1.64
CA LYS A 75 -0.26 -14.22 2.60
C LYS A 75 0.54 -14.44 3.87
N VAL A 76 1.49 -13.55 4.13
CA VAL A 76 2.14 -13.42 5.43
C VAL A 76 1.26 -12.54 6.32
N ASN A 77 1.22 -12.78 7.63
CA ASN A 77 0.49 -11.92 8.55
C ASN A 77 1.04 -10.48 8.48
N ALA A 78 0.19 -9.49 8.19
CA ALA A 78 0.56 -8.09 8.11
C ALA A 78 1.17 -7.56 9.42
N GLU A 79 0.73 -8.10 10.56
CA GLU A 79 1.29 -7.76 11.88
C GLU A 79 2.77 -8.17 11.98
N LEU A 80 3.13 -9.33 11.44
CA LEU A 80 4.52 -9.81 11.47
C LEU A 80 5.44 -8.86 10.69
N VAL A 81 5.00 -8.42 9.51
CA VAL A 81 5.76 -7.48 8.69
C VAL A 81 5.88 -6.13 9.38
N THR A 82 4.80 -5.63 9.96
CA THR A 82 4.76 -4.34 10.68
C THR A 82 5.66 -4.34 11.91
N LEU A 83 5.62 -5.39 12.74
CA LEU A 83 6.47 -5.52 13.92
C LEU A 83 7.95 -5.69 13.54
N THR A 84 8.23 -6.45 12.48
CA THR A 84 9.59 -6.61 11.98
C THR A 84 10.14 -5.29 11.47
N TYR A 85 9.33 -4.54 10.71
CA TYR A 85 9.69 -3.22 10.22
C TYR A 85 9.93 -2.23 11.36
N GLY A 86 9.04 -2.18 12.36
CA GLY A 86 9.21 -1.32 13.54
C GLY A 86 10.51 -1.64 14.30
N THR A 87 10.88 -2.91 14.39
CA THR A 87 12.17 -3.32 14.99
C THR A 87 13.36 -2.81 14.18
N ILE A 88 13.29 -2.86 12.85
CA ILE A 88 14.34 -2.34 11.95
C ILE A 88 14.48 -0.82 12.13
N VAL A 89 13.38 -0.08 12.11
CA VAL A 89 13.41 1.39 12.28
C VAL A 89 13.95 1.77 13.65
N ALA A 90 13.48 1.09 14.71
CA ALA A 90 13.97 1.32 16.07
C ALA A 90 15.47 1.01 16.20
N GLN A 91 15.97 -0.02 15.53
CA GLN A 91 17.39 -0.35 15.51
C GLN A 91 18.19 0.73 14.77
N LEU A 92 17.73 1.18 13.60
CA LEU A 92 18.39 2.27 12.85
C LEU A 92 18.44 3.56 13.67
N CYS A 93 17.35 3.93 14.35
CA CYS A 93 17.33 5.12 15.21
C CYS A 93 18.37 5.04 16.33
N LYS A 94 18.60 3.84 16.90
CA LYS A 94 19.63 3.62 17.91
C LYS A 94 21.04 3.67 17.31
N ASP A 95 21.26 3.01 16.18
CA ASP A 95 22.57 2.91 15.53
C ASP A 95 23.07 4.27 15.02
N PHE A 96 22.17 5.16 14.62
CA PHE A 96 22.48 6.52 14.16
C PHE A 96 22.24 7.59 15.23
N GLU A 97 22.15 7.23 16.50
CA GLU A 97 22.02 8.18 17.64
C GLU A 97 20.90 9.21 17.46
N SER A 98 19.75 8.81 16.89
CA SER A 98 18.61 9.69 16.56
C SER A 98 18.92 10.78 15.51
N ASP A 99 19.87 10.55 14.61
CA ASP A 99 20.01 11.29 13.35
C ASP A 99 18.98 10.79 12.32
N TYR A 100 17.79 11.40 12.35
CA TYR A 100 16.67 11.01 11.51
C TYR A 100 16.92 11.24 10.01
N ALA A 101 17.79 12.19 9.64
CA ALA A 101 18.13 12.42 8.24
C ALA A 101 18.91 11.24 7.67
N GLU A 102 19.85 10.67 8.43
CA GLU A 102 20.58 9.49 8.01
C GLU A 102 19.71 8.23 8.06
N VAL A 103 18.85 8.08 9.08
CA VAL A 103 17.85 6.99 9.12
C VAL A 103 16.99 7.00 7.86
N ASN A 104 16.47 8.15 7.45
CA ASN A 104 15.67 8.28 6.23
C ASN A 104 16.43 7.83 4.98
N ARG A 105 17.72 8.20 4.85
CA ARG A 105 18.57 7.74 3.74
C ARG A 105 18.75 6.23 3.75
N GLN A 106 18.98 5.63 4.91
CA GLN A 106 19.16 4.19 5.02
C GLN A 106 17.87 3.43 4.71
N LEU A 107 16.71 3.95 5.15
CA LEU A 107 15.40 3.38 4.81
C LEU A 107 15.13 3.43 3.30
N ASP A 108 15.39 4.57 2.66
CA ASP A 108 15.26 4.71 1.21
C ASP A 108 16.22 3.75 0.46
N LYS A 109 17.48 3.67 0.89
CA LYS A 109 18.47 2.74 0.29
C LYS A 109 18.06 1.28 0.46
N MET A 110 17.55 0.90 1.63
CA MET A 110 17.04 -0.45 1.88
C MET A 110 15.84 -0.75 0.98
N GLY A 111 14.89 0.19 0.91
CA GLY A 111 13.72 0.09 0.04
C GLY A 111 14.10 -0.06 -1.42
N TYR A 112 15.06 0.73 -1.89
CA TYR A 112 15.57 0.67 -3.26
C TYR A 112 16.08 -0.73 -3.64
N ASN A 113 16.93 -1.33 -2.82
CA ASN A 113 17.43 -2.69 -3.06
C ASN A 113 16.32 -3.75 -3.03
N ILE A 114 15.30 -3.56 -2.18
CA ILE A 114 14.11 -4.42 -2.15
C ILE A 114 13.33 -4.26 -3.46
N GLY A 115 13.08 -3.01 -3.89
CA GLY A 115 12.35 -2.69 -5.11
C GLY A 115 12.97 -3.29 -6.37
N LEU A 116 14.29 -3.25 -6.50
CA LEU A 116 15.04 -3.86 -7.61
C LEU A 116 14.74 -5.37 -7.76
N ARG A 117 14.49 -6.08 -6.66
CA ARG A 117 14.19 -7.52 -6.66
C ARG A 117 12.69 -7.79 -6.72
N LEU A 118 11.89 -6.91 -6.13
CA LEU A 118 10.43 -7.05 -6.03
C LEU A 118 9.75 -6.95 -7.40
N ILE A 119 10.31 -6.15 -8.31
CA ILE A 119 9.76 -5.93 -9.64
C ILE A 119 9.68 -7.22 -10.48
N GLU A 120 10.62 -8.14 -10.33
CA GLU A 120 10.61 -9.43 -11.05
C GLU A 120 9.39 -10.27 -10.64
N ASP A 121 9.12 -10.36 -9.33
CA ASP A 121 7.96 -11.06 -8.78
C ASP A 121 6.65 -10.36 -9.18
N TYR A 122 6.64 -9.03 -9.19
CA TYR A 122 5.49 -8.25 -9.66
C TYR A 122 5.16 -8.50 -11.14
N LEU A 123 6.17 -8.51 -12.02
CA LEU A 123 5.98 -8.77 -13.45
C LEU A 123 5.52 -10.21 -13.70
N ALA A 124 6.08 -11.18 -12.97
CA ALA A 124 5.66 -12.59 -13.05
C ALA A 124 4.19 -12.78 -12.59
N LYS A 125 3.78 -12.11 -11.51
CA LYS A 125 2.43 -12.28 -10.94
C LYS A 125 1.37 -11.46 -11.65
N SER A 126 1.69 -10.29 -12.19
CA SER A 126 0.68 -9.39 -12.76
C SER A 126 0.15 -9.81 -14.13
N ASN A 127 0.81 -10.76 -14.82
CA ASN A 127 0.54 -11.12 -16.24
C ASN A 127 0.57 -9.90 -17.19
N THR A 128 0.94 -8.72 -16.69
CA THR A 128 1.16 -7.48 -17.44
C THR A 128 2.62 -7.45 -17.83
N MET A 129 2.99 -8.34 -18.76
CA MET A 129 4.32 -8.39 -19.35
C MET A 129 4.59 -7.20 -20.29
N LYS A 130 3.63 -6.27 -20.40
CA LYS A 130 3.72 -5.08 -21.25
C LYS A 130 4.23 -3.91 -20.42
N ARG A 131 5.33 -3.29 -20.85
CA ARG A 131 5.78 -2.00 -20.32
C ARG A 131 4.61 -1.01 -20.40
N CYS A 132 4.36 -0.28 -19.32
CA CYS A 132 3.32 0.75 -19.30
C CYS A 132 3.66 1.80 -20.36
N SER A 133 2.68 2.20 -21.16
CA SER A 133 2.94 3.05 -22.33
C SER A 133 3.14 4.51 -21.91
N ASN A 134 2.49 4.91 -20.82
CA ASN A 134 2.44 6.28 -20.34
C ASN A 134 2.59 6.27 -18.80
N PHE A 135 3.16 7.33 -18.24
CA PHE A 135 3.33 7.47 -16.79
C PHE A 135 2.00 7.42 -16.01
N ARG A 136 0.90 7.84 -16.63
CA ARG A 136 -0.47 7.73 -16.09
C ARG A 136 -0.92 6.27 -15.91
N GLU A 137 -0.59 5.40 -16.85
CA GLU A 137 -0.90 3.97 -16.74
C GLU A 137 -0.02 3.34 -15.65
N THR A 138 1.26 3.73 -15.57
CA THR A 138 2.17 3.30 -14.51
C THR A 138 1.63 3.64 -13.12
N ALA A 139 1.12 4.86 -12.93
CA ALA A 139 0.54 5.29 -11.66
C ALA A 139 -0.68 4.44 -11.24
N ASP A 140 -1.58 4.15 -12.18
CA ASP A 140 -2.74 3.28 -11.92
C ASP A 140 -2.31 1.84 -11.59
N MET A 141 -1.30 1.31 -12.28
CA MET A 141 -0.76 -0.02 -12.00
C MET A 141 -0.09 -0.09 -10.63
N ILE A 142 0.69 0.92 -10.24
CA ILE A 142 1.29 1.00 -8.91
C ILE A 142 0.19 1.01 -7.84
N ALA A 143 -0.77 1.93 -7.95
CA ALA A 143 -1.80 2.13 -6.94
C ALA A 143 -2.76 0.94 -6.80
N ARG A 144 -3.23 0.39 -7.93
CA ARG A 144 -4.32 -0.61 -7.94
C ARG A 144 -3.84 -2.04 -7.99
N VAL A 145 -2.61 -2.28 -8.45
CA VAL A 145 -2.03 -3.62 -8.59
C VAL A 145 -0.87 -3.77 -7.62
N GLY A 146 0.15 -2.91 -7.68
CA GLY A 146 1.35 -3.01 -6.83
C GLY A 146 1.02 -2.97 -5.34
N PHE A 147 0.45 -1.86 -4.87
CA PHE A 147 0.06 -1.70 -3.47
C PHE A 147 -0.99 -2.73 -3.02
N LYS A 148 -1.88 -3.14 -3.92
CA LYS A 148 -2.89 -4.16 -3.61
C LYS A 148 -2.28 -5.54 -3.40
N ILE A 149 -1.30 -5.91 -4.21
CA ILE A 149 -0.60 -7.20 -4.15
C ILE A 149 0.29 -7.28 -2.90
N PHE A 150 1.01 -6.21 -2.55
CA PHE A 150 1.99 -6.32 -1.46
C PHE A 150 1.44 -5.94 -0.09
N LEU A 151 0.53 -4.97 -0.03
CA LEU A 151 0.07 -4.37 1.23
C LEU A 151 -1.46 -4.44 1.40
N ASN A 152 -2.20 -4.99 0.41
CA ASN A 152 -3.66 -5.04 0.38
C ASN A 152 -4.37 -3.66 0.39
N ILE A 153 -3.63 -2.57 0.23
CA ILE A 153 -4.17 -1.21 0.17
C ILE A 153 -4.33 -0.74 -1.28
N THR A 154 -5.13 0.30 -1.49
CA THR A 154 -5.33 0.89 -2.82
C THR A 154 -5.30 2.41 -2.68
N PRO A 155 -4.10 3.03 -2.69
CA PRO A 155 -4.00 4.48 -2.60
C PRO A 155 -4.69 5.16 -3.79
N GLN A 156 -5.19 6.37 -3.57
CA GLN A 156 -5.79 7.18 -4.61
C GLN A 156 -4.71 7.98 -5.35
N VAL A 157 -4.72 7.91 -6.67
CA VAL A 157 -3.83 8.72 -7.53
C VAL A 157 -4.47 10.08 -7.77
N THR A 158 -3.85 11.15 -7.27
CA THR A 158 -4.37 12.52 -7.34
C THR A 158 -3.26 13.51 -7.73
N ASN A 159 -3.56 14.82 -7.72
CA ASN A 159 -2.61 15.92 -7.86
C ASN A 159 -1.63 15.77 -9.04
N TRP A 160 -2.17 15.44 -10.22
CA TRP A 160 -1.40 15.37 -11.46
C TRP A 160 -0.92 16.76 -11.90
N THR A 161 0.34 16.86 -12.32
CA THR A 161 0.82 18.05 -13.01
C THR A 161 0.29 18.10 -14.44
N ASN A 162 0.20 19.30 -15.02
CA ASN A 162 -0.25 19.49 -16.41
C ASN A 162 0.62 18.73 -17.42
N ASP A 163 1.90 18.57 -17.09
CA ASP A 163 2.90 17.87 -17.91
C ASP A 163 2.80 16.34 -17.78
N ASN A 164 1.92 15.83 -16.91
CA ASN A 164 1.74 14.41 -16.60
C ASN A 164 3.03 13.68 -16.13
N ASN A 165 4.01 14.43 -15.62
CA ASN A 165 5.26 13.89 -15.11
C ASN A 165 5.28 13.76 -13.58
N GLN A 166 4.26 14.25 -12.88
CA GLN A 166 4.14 14.13 -11.43
C GLN A 166 2.72 13.74 -11.06
N PHE A 167 2.59 12.91 -10.04
CA PHE A 167 1.33 12.59 -9.37
C PHE A 167 1.55 12.40 -7.88
N SER A 168 0.47 12.40 -7.12
CA SER A 168 0.49 12.06 -5.70
C SER A 168 -0.31 10.78 -5.45
N LEU A 169 0.19 9.97 -4.52
CA LEU A 169 -0.49 8.82 -3.96
C LEU A 169 -0.96 9.18 -2.56
N VAL A 170 -2.28 9.17 -2.36
CA VAL A 170 -2.91 9.43 -1.07
C VAL A 170 -3.33 8.10 -0.46
N PHE A 171 -2.87 7.83 0.75
CA PHE A 171 -3.17 6.61 1.49
C PHE A 171 -4.30 6.87 2.48
N ASP A 172 -5.40 6.13 2.35
CA ASP A 172 -6.51 6.19 3.30
C ASP A 172 -6.16 5.50 4.63
N GLU A 173 -5.45 4.37 4.55
CA GLU A 173 -4.98 3.59 5.69
C GLU A 173 -3.53 3.15 5.43
N ASN A 174 -2.62 3.44 6.37
CA ASN A 174 -1.23 3.00 6.30
C ASN A 174 -1.01 1.79 7.23
N PRO A 175 -0.88 0.56 6.70
CA PRO A 175 -0.81 -0.65 7.52
C PRO A 175 0.42 -0.71 8.43
N PHE A 176 1.45 0.11 8.14
CA PHE A 176 2.64 0.20 8.97
C PHE A 176 2.49 1.15 10.16
N ALA A 177 1.50 2.04 10.13
CA ALA A 177 1.31 3.10 11.12
C ALA A 177 0.38 2.70 12.28
N ASP A 178 -0.41 1.62 12.12
CA ASP A 178 -1.49 1.26 13.05
C ASP A 178 -1.05 0.99 14.49
N PHE A 179 0.21 0.64 14.73
CA PHE A 179 0.75 0.32 16.06
C PHE A 179 2.01 1.13 16.40
N VAL A 180 2.23 2.25 15.72
CA VAL A 180 3.47 3.00 15.81
C VAL A 180 3.19 4.39 16.36
N GLU A 181 3.85 4.71 17.46
CA GLU A 181 3.96 6.06 17.97
C GLU A 181 5.42 6.52 17.79
N LEU A 182 5.61 7.71 17.21
CA LEU A 182 6.94 8.29 17.08
C LEU A 182 7.47 8.68 18.47
N PRO A 183 8.80 8.60 18.70
CA PRO A 183 9.40 9.11 19.93
C PRO A 183 9.01 10.57 20.18
N ASP A 184 8.68 10.92 21.43
CA ASP A 184 8.33 12.28 21.84
C ASP A 184 9.58 13.12 22.17
N ASP A 185 10.59 13.04 21.31
CA ASP A 185 11.82 13.83 21.42
C ASP A 185 11.72 15.20 20.70
N GLY A 186 10.54 15.51 20.16
CA GLY A 186 10.22 16.71 19.40
C GLY A 186 10.86 16.78 18.00
N ARG A 187 11.84 15.92 17.69
CA ARG A 187 12.55 15.91 16.40
C ARG A 187 12.04 14.82 15.47
N ALA A 188 11.65 13.67 16.01
CA ALA A 188 11.12 12.56 15.22
C ALA A 188 9.87 12.96 14.43
N GLN A 189 8.97 13.74 15.03
CA GLN A 189 7.75 14.22 14.38
C GLN A 189 8.03 15.19 13.23
N ASP A 190 9.20 15.84 13.20
CA ASP A 190 9.56 16.83 12.18
C ASP A 190 10.50 16.27 11.10
N GLU A 191 11.37 15.33 11.47
CA GLU A 191 12.45 14.86 10.60
C GLU A 191 12.25 13.42 10.11
N LEU A 192 11.60 12.53 10.87
CA LEU A 192 11.53 11.11 10.54
C LEU A 192 10.35 10.79 9.62
N TRP A 193 10.65 10.16 8.49
CA TRP A 193 9.65 9.58 7.60
C TRP A 193 9.58 8.08 7.86
N TYR A 194 8.69 7.67 8.76
CA TYR A 194 8.62 6.27 9.20
C TYR A 194 8.42 5.30 8.04
N SER A 195 7.64 5.66 7.02
CA SER A 195 7.38 4.81 5.84
C SER A 195 8.32 5.09 4.65
N ASN A 196 9.46 5.76 4.83
CA ASN A 196 10.36 6.15 3.72
C ASN A 196 10.89 4.97 2.90
N ILE A 197 10.88 3.76 3.46
CA ILE A 197 11.19 2.53 2.72
C ILE A 197 10.32 2.37 1.46
N LEU A 198 9.05 2.82 1.50
CA LEU A 198 8.14 2.73 0.35
C LEU A 198 8.58 3.61 -0.82
N CYS A 199 9.16 4.78 -0.53
CA CYS A 199 9.73 5.66 -1.56
C CYS A 199 10.89 4.94 -2.27
N GLY A 200 11.78 4.32 -1.49
CA GLY A 200 12.88 3.52 -2.02
C GLY A 200 12.40 2.36 -2.89
N VAL A 201 11.41 1.59 -2.41
CA VAL A 201 10.84 0.44 -3.15
C VAL A 201 10.30 0.89 -4.51
N LEU A 202 9.54 1.98 -4.55
CA LEU A 202 9.03 2.50 -5.82
C LEU A 202 10.15 2.94 -6.76
N ARG A 203 11.16 3.64 -6.24
CA ARG A 203 12.29 4.09 -7.05
C ARG A 203 13.06 2.91 -7.65
N GLY A 204 13.37 1.90 -6.85
CA GLY A 204 14.06 0.70 -7.33
C GLY A 204 13.23 -0.11 -8.32
N ALA A 205 11.95 -0.30 -8.04
CA ALA A 205 11.07 -1.05 -8.95
C ALA A 205 10.90 -0.35 -10.30
N LEU A 206 10.78 0.99 -10.31
CA LEU A 206 10.60 1.76 -11.54
C LEU A 206 11.89 1.91 -12.34
N GLU A 207 13.05 1.92 -11.69
CA GLU A 207 14.35 1.94 -12.37
C GLU A 207 14.54 0.70 -13.26
N MET A 208 14.14 -0.49 -12.78
CA MET A 208 14.21 -1.75 -13.55
C MET A 208 13.27 -1.79 -14.76
N VAL A 209 12.28 -0.90 -14.82
CA VAL A 209 11.41 -0.71 -16.00
C VAL A 209 11.75 0.59 -16.74
N GLN A 210 13.01 1.05 -16.62
CA GLN A 210 13.58 2.16 -17.37
C GLN A 210 12.93 3.53 -17.08
N MET A 211 12.35 3.69 -15.90
CA MET A 211 11.78 4.95 -15.45
C MET A 211 12.55 5.44 -14.24
N GLN A 212 13.38 6.46 -14.43
CA GLN A 212 14.01 7.12 -13.30
C GLN A 212 13.00 8.06 -12.65
N VAL A 213 12.62 7.77 -11.41
CA VAL A 213 11.68 8.58 -10.64
C VAL A 213 12.29 9.08 -9.33
N GLU A 214 11.70 10.15 -8.82
CA GLU A 214 11.87 10.62 -7.45
C GLU A 214 10.57 10.41 -6.69
N ALA A 215 10.66 9.79 -5.51
CA ALA A 215 9.53 9.59 -4.61
C ALA A 215 9.86 10.16 -3.24
N HIS A 216 8.96 10.96 -2.67
CA HIS A 216 9.08 11.50 -1.31
C HIS A 216 7.70 11.73 -0.68
N PHE A 217 7.63 11.66 0.64
CA PHE A 217 6.41 12.00 1.37
C PHE A 217 6.24 13.53 1.47
N ILE A 218 5.01 13.99 1.29
CA ILE A 218 4.62 15.40 1.51
C ILE A 218 3.99 15.55 2.91
N SER A 219 3.15 14.60 3.30
CA SER A 219 2.43 14.60 4.57
C SER A 219 2.32 13.18 5.12
N ASP A 220 2.23 13.05 6.44
CA ASP A 220 2.09 11.76 7.11
C ASP A 220 1.24 11.87 8.38
N VAL A 221 0.33 10.92 8.59
CA VAL A 221 -0.53 10.83 9.77
C VAL A 221 0.28 10.66 11.06
N LEU A 222 1.43 9.98 10.99
CA LEU A 222 2.33 9.81 12.14
C LEU A 222 2.96 11.12 12.61
N ARG A 223 3.00 12.12 11.73
CA ARG A 223 3.47 13.48 12.02
C ARG A 223 2.34 14.43 12.40
N GLY A 224 1.11 13.92 12.56
CA GLY A 224 -0.07 14.69 12.90
C GLY A 224 -0.80 15.33 11.72
N ASN A 225 -0.54 14.91 10.47
CA ASN A 225 -1.34 15.34 9.32
C ASN A 225 -2.64 14.54 9.18
N ASP A 226 -3.61 15.09 8.43
CA ASP A 226 -4.92 14.43 8.22
C ASP A 226 -4.82 13.18 7.33
N THR A 227 -3.87 13.17 6.39
CA THR A 227 -3.68 12.08 5.42
C THR A 227 -2.20 11.88 5.10
N THR A 228 -1.81 10.65 4.77
CA THR A 228 -0.47 10.37 4.24
C THR A 228 -0.47 10.57 2.72
N GLU A 229 0.37 11.48 2.23
CA GLU A 229 0.53 11.79 0.81
C GLU A 229 2.00 11.57 0.39
N MET A 230 2.19 10.83 -0.70
CA MET A 230 3.50 10.60 -1.31
C MET A 230 3.51 11.11 -2.74
N ARG A 231 4.46 11.97 -3.05
CA ARG A 231 4.68 12.51 -4.40
C ARG A 231 5.61 11.60 -5.19
N VAL A 232 5.25 11.31 -6.43
CA VAL A 232 6.10 10.59 -7.38
C VAL A 232 6.30 11.43 -8.63
N SER A 233 7.57 11.65 -9.00
CA SER A 233 8.00 12.52 -10.09
C SER A 233 8.85 11.73 -11.08
N LEU A 234 8.47 11.75 -12.35
CA LEU A 234 9.29 11.22 -13.43
C LEU A 234 10.43 12.19 -13.73
N ILE A 235 11.67 11.75 -13.58
CA ILE A 235 12.86 12.53 -13.94
C ILE A 235 13.15 12.34 -15.42
N ARG A 236 13.32 11.08 -15.85
CA ARG A 236 13.62 10.72 -17.24
C ARG A 236 13.35 9.24 -17.49
N TYR A 237 13.21 8.90 -18.77
CA TYR A 237 13.32 7.52 -19.23
C TYR A 237 14.79 7.16 -19.42
N ILE A 238 15.16 5.94 -19.05
CA ILE A 238 16.52 5.42 -19.20
C ILE A 238 16.57 4.69 -20.54
N ASP A 239 17.47 5.09 -21.42
CA ASP A 239 17.68 4.40 -22.70
C ASP A 239 18.64 3.22 -22.50
N ASP A 240 18.28 2.05 -23.04
CA ASP A 240 19.22 0.92 -23.16
C ASP A 240 20.15 1.21 -24.36
N GLU A 241 21.37 1.68 -24.10
CA GLU A 241 22.42 1.56 -25.12
C GLU A 241 22.77 0.07 -25.26
N LEU A 242 22.30 -0.55 -26.34
CA LEU A 242 22.81 -1.83 -26.80
C LEU A 242 24.31 -1.66 -27.10
N PRO A 243 25.20 -2.52 -26.59
CA PRO A 243 26.58 -2.51 -27.05
C PRO A 243 26.58 -2.70 -28.57
N PRO A 244 27.40 -1.94 -29.32
CA PRO A 244 27.51 -2.14 -30.76
C PRO A 244 27.88 -3.59 -31.01
N GLU A 245 27.18 -4.24 -31.95
CA GLU A 245 27.57 -5.54 -32.45
C GLU A 245 28.99 -5.39 -33.05
N ASP A 246 29.98 -6.08 -32.47
CA ASP A 246 31.32 -6.15 -33.04
C ASP A 246 31.23 -6.90 -34.38
N ASP A 247 31.45 -6.17 -35.49
CA ASP A 247 31.57 -6.69 -36.87
C ASP A 247 32.76 -7.67 -37.04
#